data_AF-A0A924SSH6-F1
#
_entry.id   AF-A0A924SSH6-F1
#
_cell.length_a   1.000
_cell.length_b   1.000
_cell.length_c   1.000
_cell.angle_alpha   90.00
_cell.angle_beta   90.00
_cell.angle_gamma   90.00
#
_symmetry.space_group_name_H-M   'P 1'
#
loop_
_entity.id
_entity.type
_entity.pdbx_description
1 polymer ?
#
loop_
_entity_poly.entity_id
_entity_poly.type
_entity_poly.pdbx_seq_one_letter_code
_entity_poly.pdbx_strand_id
1 'polypeptide(L)'
;GQTVTAFWHSVRHAEPLAVGLNCALGAALMRPYIQELAKAAPDTFISCYPNAGLPNPMSDTGFDETPDVTSRLLHEFAAEGLVNIVGGCCGTTPEHIAAIAQSVALVGGRKLQRGVFYAETA
;
A
#
# COMPACT_ATOMS: atom_id res chain seq x y z
N GLY A 1 7.39 16.61 -10.16
CA GLY A 1 6.67 15.66 -9.28
C GLY A 1 7.41 15.53 -7.97
N GLN A 2 6.72 15.12 -6.91
CA GLN A 2 7.31 14.84 -5.60
C GLN A 2 7.59 13.34 -5.48
N THR A 3 8.72 12.94 -4.90
CA THR A 3 8.99 11.52 -4.56
C THR A 3 8.25 11.12 -3.29
N VAL A 4 8.04 9.83 -3.06
CA VAL A 4 7.37 9.36 -1.82
C VAL A 4 8.21 9.69 -0.57
N THR A 5 9.53 9.69 -0.69
CA THR A 5 10.44 10.14 0.37
C THR A 5 10.25 11.62 0.69
N ALA A 6 10.20 12.48 -0.34
CA ALA A 6 9.99 13.92 -0.14
C ALA A 6 8.59 14.21 0.43
N PHE A 7 7.58 13.43 0.03
CA PHE A 7 6.24 13.51 0.61
C PHE A 7 6.24 13.19 2.10
N TRP A 8 6.81 12.05 2.49
CA TRP A 8 6.87 11.67 3.90
C TRP A 8 7.56 12.73 4.76
N HIS A 9 8.73 13.23 4.36
CA HIS A 9 9.43 14.27 5.13
C HIS A 9 8.63 15.58 5.25
N SER A 10 7.77 15.90 4.27
CA SER A 10 6.93 17.09 4.34
C SER A 10 5.76 16.95 5.31
N VAL A 11 5.27 15.73 5.59
CA VAL A 11 4.07 15.49 6.41
C VAL A 11 4.33 14.79 7.74
N ARG A 12 5.53 14.21 7.95
CA ARG A 12 5.86 13.41 9.15
C ARG A 12 5.65 14.12 10.48
N HIS A 13 5.74 15.44 10.50
CA HIS A 13 5.55 16.27 11.69
C HIS A 13 4.10 16.24 12.22
N ALA A 14 3.14 15.81 11.40
CA ALA A 14 1.75 15.63 11.81
C ALA A 14 1.50 14.33 12.59
N GLU A 15 2.54 13.49 12.76
CA GLU A 15 2.48 12.19 13.45
C GLU A 15 1.29 11.32 13.02
N PRO A 16 1.09 11.09 11.71
CA PRO A 16 -0.07 10.35 11.24
C PRO A 16 0.00 8.88 11.68
N LEU A 17 -1.17 8.31 11.99
CA LEU A 17 -1.29 6.87 12.26
C LEU A 17 -0.75 6.05 11.10
N ALA A 18 -1.08 6.44 9.86
CA ALA A 18 -0.61 5.77 8.66
C ALA A 18 -0.38 6.75 7.50
N VAL A 19 0.50 6.36 6.58
CA VAL A 19 0.77 7.04 5.31
C VAL A 19 0.73 6.02 4.19
N GLY A 20 0.37 6.40 2.97
CA GLY A 20 0.28 5.41 1.90
C GLY A 20 -0.03 5.96 0.53
N LEU A 21 -0.26 5.02 -0.38
CA LEU A 21 -0.57 5.29 -1.79
C LEU A 21 -1.92 4.67 -2.15
N ASN A 22 -2.70 5.40 -2.94
CA ASN A 22 -3.91 4.89 -3.57
C ASN A 22 -3.98 5.35 -5.03
N CYS A 23 -4.71 4.59 -5.85
CA CYS A 23 -4.98 4.91 -7.25
C CYS A 23 -3.71 5.00 -8.12
N ALA A 24 -3.85 5.61 -9.31
CA ALA A 24 -2.88 5.82 -10.39
C ALA A 24 -2.27 4.56 -11.02
N LEU A 25 -1.93 3.56 -10.21
CA LEU A 25 -1.17 2.38 -10.59
C LEU A 25 -1.86 1.11 -10.08
N GLY A 26 -1.70 0.02 -10.82
CA GLY A 26 -1.90 -1.33 -10.30
C GLY A 26 -0.81 -1.75 -9.33
N ALA A 27 -1.02 -2.83 -8.59
CA ALA A 27 -0.14 -3.25 -7.51
C ALA A 27 1.31 -3.49 -8.00
N ALA A 28 1.48 -4.18 -9.13
CA ALA A 28 2.79 -4.49 -9.69
C ALA A 28 3.68 -3.24 -9.89
N LEU A 29 3.09 -2.16 -10.40
CA LEU A 29 3.79 -0.88 -10.63
C LEU A 29 3.93 -0.04 -9.35
N MET A 30 3.05 -0.25 -8.37
CA MET A 30 3.09 0.47 -7.09
C MET A 30 4.21 -0.05 -6.16
N ARG A 31 4.65 -1.31 -6.33
CA ARG A 31 5.68 -1.98 -5.50
C ARG A 31 6.93 -1.13 -5.22
N PRO A 32 7.66 -0.57 -6.20
CA PRO A 32 8.88 0.20 -5.92
C PRO A 32 8.61 1.44 -5.03
N TYR A 33 7.45 2.08 -5.18
CA TYR A 33 7.08 3.23 -4.36
C TYR A 33 6.74 2.83 -2.93
N ILE A 34 6.08 1.69 -2.74
CA ILE A 34 5.83 1.13 -1.41
C ILE A 34 7.15 0.74 -0.72
N GLN A 35 8.09 0.16 -1.44
CA GLN A 35 9.42 -0.17 -0.91
C GLN A 35 10.22 1.08 -0.54
N GLU A 36 10.16 2.13 -1.34
CA GLU A 36 10.80 3.42 -1.02
C GLU A 36 10.14 4.06 0.21
N LEU A 37 8.80 4.10 0.27
CA LEU A 37 8.07 4.65 1.41
C LEU A 37 8.34 3.86 2.69
N ALA A 38 8.41 2.52 2.62
CA ALA A 38 8.73 1.65 3.76
C ALA A 38 10.13 1.91 4.34
N LYS A 39 11.08 2.32 3.50
CA LYS A 39 12.42 2.75 3.94
C LYS A 39 12.40 4.16 4.52
N ALA A 40 11.68 5.08 3.90
CA ALA A 40 11.62 6.48 4.33
C ALA A 40 10.82 6.69 5.63
N ALA A 41 9.78 5.88 5.86
CA ALA A 41 8.83 5.99 6.96
C ALA A 41 8.89 4.79 7.93
N PRO A 42 10.04 4.54 8.60
CA PRO A 42 10.23 3.40 9.51
C PRO A 42 9.25 3.38 10.70
N ASP A 43 8.71 4.54 11.05
CA ASP A 43 8.07 4.90 12.31
C ASP A 43 6.54 5.05 12.23
N THR A 44 5.93 4.90 11.05
CA THR A 44 4.46 4.95 10.85
C THR A 44 3.96 3.77 10.02
N PHE A 45 2.66 3.47 10.12
CA PHE A 45 2.03 2.38 9.37
C PHE A 45 1.86 2.74 7.90
N ILE A 46 1.88 1.72 7.02
CA ILE A 46 1.78 1.93 5.57
C ILE A 46 0.49 1.36 5.01
N SER A 47 -0.24 2.17 4.22
CA SER A 47 -1.42 1.73 3.48
C SER A 47 -1.19 1.63 1.97
N CYS A 48 -1.81 0.64 1.31
CA CYS A 48 -1.72 0.46 -0.14
C CYS A 48 -3.09 0.08 -0.72
N TYR A 49 -3.60 0.92 -1.64
CA TYR A 49 -4.88 0.74 -2.33
C TYR A 49 -4.69 0.89 -3.85
N PRO A 50 -4.13 -0.12 -4.53
CA PRO A 50 -3.90 -0.06 -5.97
C PRO A 50 -5.21 -0.14 -6.76
N ASN A 51 -5.15 0.28 -8.02
CA ASN A 51 -6.19 -0.06 -8.99
C ASN A 51 -6.13 -1.56 -9.35
N ALA A 52 -7.19 -2.09 -9.97
CA ALA A 52 -7.19 -3.41 -10.60
C ALA A 52 -6.37 -3.41 -11.92
N GLY A 53 -5.09 -3.04 -11.83
CA GLY A 53 -4.21 -2.81 -12.97
C GLY A 53 -4.23 -1.36 -13.46
N LEU A 54 -3.69 -1.14 -14.66
CA LEU A 54 -3.80 0.16 -15.33
C LEU A 54 -5.17 0.31 -16.00
N PRO A 55 -5.70 1.53 -16.13
CA PRO A 55 -6.92 1.77 -16.91
C PRO A 55 -6.76 1.25 -18.34
N ASN A 56 -7.70 0.41 -18.77
CA ASN A 56 -7.76 -0.15 -20.11
C ASN A 56 -9.14 0.13 -20.73
N PRO A 57 -9.25 1.09 -21.67
CA PRO A 57 -10.51 1.40 -22.35
C PRO A 57 -11.09 0.25 -23.18
N MET A 58 -10.29 -0.77 -23.49
CA MET A 58 -10.71 -1.96 -24.23
C MET A 58 -11.23 -3.08 -23.33
N SER A 59 -11.08 -2.97 -22.00
CA SER A 59 -11.67 -3.89 -21.03
C SER A 59 -13.14 -3.55 -20.80
N ASP A 60 -13.98 -4.57 -20.67
CA ASP A 60 -15.41 -4.41 -20.34
C ASP A 60 -15.63 -3.65 -19.02
N THR A 61 -14.70 -3.78 -18.07
CA THR A 61 -14.77 -3.11 -16.75
C THR A 61 -13.94 -1.84 -16.68
N GLY A 62 -13.18 -1.52 -17.73
CA GLY A 62 -12.16 -0.47 -17.74
C GLY A 62 -10.83 -0.87 -17.09
N PHE A 63 -10.71 -2.08 -16.55
CA PHE A 63 -9.55 -2.61 -15.83
C PHE A 63 -9.39 -4.12 -16.09
N ASP A 64 -8.16 -4.64 -16.13
CA ASP A 64 -7.91 -6.03 -16.54
C ASP A 64 -7.61 -6.98 -15.37
N GLU A 65 -7.15 -6.48 -14.22
CA GLU A 65 -6.77 -7.39 -13.13
C GLU A 65 -8.01 -7.99 -12.47
N THR A 66 -7.90 -9.29 -12.17
CA THR A 66 -8.94 -10.05 -11.49
C THR A 66 -8.71 -10.02 -9.97
N PRO A 67 -9.72 -10.43 -9.16
CA PRO A 67 -9.55 -10.58 -7.71
C PRO A 67 -8.33 -11.41 -7.31
N ASP A 68 -8.05 -12.52 -8.01
CA ASP A 68 -6.87 -13.37 -7.77
C ASP A 68 -5.55 -12.60 -7.95
N VAL A 69 -5.43 -11.88 -9.08
CA VAL A 69 -4.19 -11.17 -9.41
C VAL A 69 -3.90 -10.06 -8.40
N THR A 70 -4.87 -9.18 -8.13
CA THR A 70 -4.67 -8.07 -7.20
C THR A 70 -4.43 -8.57 -5.77
N SER A 71 -5.16 -9.60 -5.33
CA SER A 71 -5.02 -10.14 -3.97
C SER A 71 -3.68 -10.86 -3.75
N ARG A 72 -3.16 -11.57 -4.76
CA ARG A 72 -1.83 -12.20 -4.72
C ARG A 72 -0.72 -11.16 -4.58
N LEU A 73 -0.76 -10.08 -5.37
CA LEU A 73 0.25 -9.02 -5.32
C LEU A 73 0.24 -8.30 -3.96
N LEU A 74 -0.94 -8.03 -3.40
CA LEU A 74 -1.05 -7.44 -2.06
C LEU A 74 -0.64 -8.41 -0.94
N HIS A 75 -0.86 -9.72 -1.11
CA HIS A 75 -0.32 -10.73 -0.21
C HIS A 75 1.20 -10.68 -0.17
N GLU A 76 1.87 -10.60 -1.32
CA GLU A 76 3.33 -10.49 -1.38
C GLU A 76 3.83 -9.26 -0.62
N PHE A 77 3.15 -8.11 -0.74
CA PHE A 77 3.52 -6.89 -0.01
C PHE A 77 3.40 -7.07 1.50
N ALA A 78 2.33 -7.73 1.95
CA ALA A 78 2.11 -8.03 3.35
C ALA A 78 3.16 -9.03 3.86
N ALA A 79 3.43 -10.09 3.10
CA ALA A 79 4.36 -11.16 3.47
C ALA A 79 5.82 -10.66 3.57
N GLU A 80 6.19 -9.68 2.73
CA GLU A 80 7.48 -8.98 2.80
C GLU A 80 7.51 -7.91 3.91
N GLY A 81 6.42 -7.72 4.65
CA GLY A 81 6.34 -6.73 5.73
C GLY A 81 6.43 -5.29 5.23
N LEU A 82 5.89 -4.99 4.04
CA LEU A 82 5.92 -3.64 3.47
C LEU A 82 4.71 -2.78 3.87
N VAL A 83 3.58 -3.42 4.19
CA VAL A 83 2.29 -2.75 4.42
C VAL A 83 1.65 -3.19 5.73
N ASN A 84 0.71 -2.36 6.20
CA ASN A 84 -0.11 -2.59 7.39
C ASN A 84 -1.60 -2.61 7.06
N ILE A 85 -2.00 -1.82 6.05
CA ILE A 85 -3.39 -1.66 5.63
C ILE A 85 -3.44 -1.85 4.12
N VAL A 86 -4.33 -2.70 3.63
CA VAL A 86 -4.49 -2.97 2.20
C VAL A 86 -5.96 -2.90 1.81
N GLY A 87 -6.20 -2.56 0.55
CA GLY A 87 -7.53 -2.59 -0.06
C GLY A 87 -7.43 -2.35 -1.56
N GLY A 88 -8.48 -1.78 -2.14
CA GLY A 88 -8.54 -1.50 -3.57
C GLY A 88 -8.98 -0.06 -3.89
N CYS A 89 -8.64 0.40 -5.08
CA CYS A 89 -9.10 1.67 -5.65
C CYS A 89 -9.90 1.42 -6.96
N CYS A 90 -9.62 2.15 -8.05
CA CYS A 90 -10.39 2.02 -9.29
C CYS A 90 -10.30 0.62 -9.89
N GLY A 91 -11.42 0.11 -10.40
CA GLY A 91 -11.52 -1.23 -10.97
C GLY A 91 -11.67 -2.36 -9.94
N THR A 92 -11.40 -2.10 -8.66
CA THR A 92 -11.62 -3.12 -7.62
C THR A 92 -13.10 -3.23 -7.25
N THR A 93 -13.53 -4.44 -6.92
CA THR A 93 -14.93 -4.80 -6.63
C THR A 93 -15.03 -5.48 -5.25
N PRO A 94 -16.25 -5.74 -4.71
CA PRO A 94 -16.39 -6.53 -3.50
C PRO A 94 -15.67 -7.89 -3.54
N GLU A 95 -15.63 -8.55 -4.70
CA GLU A 95 -14.88 -9.80 -4.90
C GLU A 95 -13.37 -9.60 -4.75
N HIS A 96 -12.83 -8.47 -5.24
CA HIS A 96 -11.44 -8.10 -5.00
C HIS A 96 -11.17 -7.91 -3.52
N ILE A 97 -12.02 -7.15 -2.82
CA ILE A 97 -11.83 -6.90 -1.38
C ILE A 97 -11.91 -8.20 -0.58
N ALA A 98 -12.83 -9.10 -0.91
CA ALA A 98 -12.93 -10.42 -0.28
C ALA A 98 -11.66 -11.26 -0.51
N ALA A 99 -11.15 -11.29 -1.75
CA ALA A 99 -9.92 -12.01 -2.08
C ALA A 99 -8.70 -11.43 -1.36
N ILE A 100 -8.57 -10.09 -1.30
CA ILE A 100 -7.49 -9.40 -0.57
C ILE A 100 -7.56 -9.75 0.91
N ALA A 101 -8.73 -9.64 1.54
CA ALA A 101 -8.91 -9.93 2.96
C ALA A 101 -8.52 -11.38 3.29
N GLN A 102 -8.91 -12.34 2.44
CA GLN A 102 -8.54 -13.74 2.60
C GLN A 102 -7.03 -13.96 2.43
N SER A 103 -6.41 -13.33 1.42
CA SER A 103 -5.00 -13.54 1.12
C SER A 103 -4.07 -13.01 2.22
N VAL A 104 -4.43 -11.94 2.92
CA VAL A 104 -3.61 -11.36 4.00
C VAL A 104 -3.98 -11.81 5.41
N ALA A 105 -5.05 -12.62 5.58
CA ALA A 105 -5.62 -12.94 6.90
C ALA A 105 -4.63 -13.53 7.92
N LEU A 106 -3.64 -14.30 7.46
CA LEU A 106 -2.65 -14.96 8.31
C LEU A 106 -1.28 -14.26 8.31
N VAL A 107 -1.18 -13.10 7.67
CA VAL A 107 0.07 -12.37 7.52
C VAL A 107 0.11 -11.23 8.54
N GLY A 108 1.19 -11.18 9.33
CA GLY A 108 1.43 -10.08 10.25
C GLY A 108 1.76 -8.79 9.51
N GLY A 109 1.17 -7.67 9.92
CA GLY A 109 1.53 -6.36 9.36
C GLY A 109 2.98 -5.97 9.64
N ARG A 110 3.51 -5.07 8.80
CA ARG A 110 4.83 -4.46 8.94
C ARG A 110 5.09 -3.98 10.38
N LYS A 111 6.27 -4.30 10.92
CA LYS A 111 6.71 -3.83 12.23
C LYS A 111 7.30 -2.42 12.11
N LEU A 112 6.85 -1.53 13.01
CA LEU A 112 7.41 -0.18 13.11
C LEU A 112 8.77 -0.23 13.80
N GLN A 113 9.71 0.54 13.28
CA GLN A 113 10.96 0.85 13.95
C GLN A 113 10.86 2.26 14.50
N ARG A 114 10.47 2.36 15.78
CA ARG A 114 10.58 3.60 16.52
C ARG A 114 12.05 3.87 16.80
N GLY A 115 12.63 4.79 16.02
CA GLY A 115 13.94 5.34 16.34
C GLY A 115 13.90 6.11 17.67
N VAL A 116 15.05 6.24 18.32
CA VAL A 116 15.24 6.91 19.61
C VAL A 116 14.76 8.37 19.60
N PHE A 117 14.62 9.00 18.42
CA PHE A 117 14.23 10.40 18.26
C PHE A 117 12.83 10.77 18.81
N TYR A 118 11.89 9.82 18.94
CA TYR A 118 10.57 10.10 19.55
C TYR A 118 10.52 9.84 21.06
N ALA A 119 11.61 9.39 21.68
CA ALA A 119 11.65 9.17 23.12
C ALA A 119 11.85 10.49 23.92
N GLU A 120 12.31 11.56 23.28
CA GLU A 120 12.67 12.81 23.96
C GLU A 120 11.55 13.87 23.98
N THR A 121 10.42 13.63 23.30
CA THR A 121 9.29 14.58 23.26
C THR A 121 8.00 14.03 23.88
N ALA A 122 8.08 12.91 24.61
CA ALA A 122 6.95 12.30 25.33
C ALA A 122 7.03 12.57 26.83
#